data_AF-A0A8H6IQC5-F1
#
_entry.id   AF-A0A8H6IQC5-F1
#
_cell.length_a   1.000
_cell.length_b   1.000
_cell.length_c   1.000
_cell.angle_alpha   90.00
_cell.angle_beta   90.00
_cell.angle_gamma   90.00
#
_symmetry.space_group_name_H-M   'P 1'
#
loop_
_entity.id
_entity.type
_entity.pdbx_description
1 polymer ?
#
loop_
_entity_poly.entity_id
_entity_poly.type
_entity_poly.pdbx_seq_one_letter_code
_entity_poly.pdbx_strand_id
1 'polypeptide(L)'
;MSSRAEHPQEPLVSVIARLRSQGLDRYVNLPRIVLCGNQLSSKATVMEEVAGIWSLLFNMSPRSVTEFILVHSEKPSTTVTIASSAVRPVEQIERLKLFDRTIDINSRFRST
;
A
#
# COMPACT_ATOMS: atom_id res chain seq x y z
N MET A 1 -3.53 -16.78 -38.25
CA MET A 1 -3.24 -16.83 -36.81
C MET A 1 -2.49 -15.54 -36.46
N SER A 2 -3.21 -14.51 -35.99
CA SER A 2 -2.61 -13.21 -35.65
C SER A 2 -2.55 -13.10 -34.13
N SER A 3 -1.37 -13.29 -33.54
CA SER A 3 -1.18 -13.10 -32.10
C SER A 3 -1.27 -11.60 -31.79
N ARG A 4 -2.39 -11.20 -31.18
CA ARG A 4 -2.54 -9.85 -30.64
C ARG A 4 -1.55 -9.70 -29.50
N ALA A 5 -0.50 -8.91 -29.69
CA ALA A 5 0.38 -8.50 -28.61
C ALA A 5 -0.45 -7.71 -27.59
N GLU A 6 -0.80 -8.35 -26.49
CA GLU A 6 -1.42 -7.70 -25.34
C GLU A 6 -0.42 -6.68 -24.79
N HIS A 7 -0.73 -5.39 -24.98
CA HIS A 7 0.04 -4.34 -24.34
C HIS A 7 -0.27 -4.39 -22.85
N PRO A 8 0.74 -4.48 -21.96
CA PRO A 8 0.49 -4.48 -20.53
C PRO A 8 -0.17 -3.14 -20.16
N GLN A 9 -1.48 -3.16 -19.91
CA GLN A 9 -2.18 -1.98 -19.44
C GLN A 9 -1.90 -1.85 -17.94
N GLU A 10 -1.33 -0.72 -17.54
CA GLU A 10 -1.16 -0.41 -16.12
C GLU A 10 -2.54 -0.39 -15.45
N PRO A 11 -2.75 -1.15 -14.35
CA PRO A 11 -4.01 -1.13 -13.63
C PRO A 11 -4.36 0.29 -13.18
N LEU A 12 -5.63 0.68 -13.33
CA LEU A 12 -6.09 2.03 -12.94
C LEU A 12 -5.74 2.37 -11.49
N VAL A 13 -5.78 1.38 -10.59
CA VAL A 13 -5.38 1.53 -9.18
C VAL A 13 -3.91 1.97 -9.05
N SER A 14 -3.01 1.42 -9.87
CA SER A 14 -1.59 1.82 -9.91
C SER A 14 -1.42 3.24 -10.42
N VAL A 15 -2.18 3.63 -11.46
CA VAL A 15 -2.19 5.01 -11.96
C VAL A 15 -2.64 5.98 -10.87
N ILE A 16 -3.76 5.70 -10.20
CA ILE A 16 -4.28 6.53 -9.11
C ILE A 16 -3.26 6.62 -7.97
N ALA A 17 -2.66 5.50 -7.56
CA ALA A 17 -1.64 5.47 -6.53
C ALA A 17 -0.42 6.33 -6.88
N ARG A 18 0.05 6.27 -8.13
CA ARG A 18 1.16 7.09 -8.62
C ARG A 18 0.84 8.59 -8.65
N LEU A 19 -0.37 8.97 -9.06
CA LEU A 19 -0.80 10.38 -9.00
C LEU A 19 -0.85 10.88 -7.56
N ARG A 20 -1.32 10.04 -6.62
CA ARG A 20 -1.37 10.38 -5.19
C ARG A 20 0.03 10.47 -4.56
N SER A 21 0.97 9.61 -4.93
CA SER A 21 2.34 9.67 -4.40
C SER A 21 3.10 10.93 -4.82
N GLN A 22 2.74 11.53 -5.95
CA GLN A 22 3.22 12.84 -6.40
C GLN A 22 2.51 14.02 -5.69
N GLY A 23 1.53 13.72 -4.83
CA GLY A 23 0.75 14.69 -4.09
C GLY A 23 -0.29 15.43 -4.95
N LEU A 24 -0.75 14.85 -6.06
CA LEU A 24 -1.79 15.49 -6.88
C LEU A 24 -3.16 15.48 -6.18
N ASP A 25 -3.33 14.67 -5.14
CA ASP A 25 -4.54 14.63 -4.31
C ASP A 25 -4.84 15.95 -3.58
N ARG A 26 -3.84 16.85 -3.48
CA ARG A 26 -4.04 18.22 -2.95
C ARG A 26 -4.72 19.16 -3.94
N TYR A 27 -4.72 18.83 -5.23
CA TYR A 27 -5.26 19.68 -6.31
C TYR A 27 -6.51 19.07 -6.95
N VAL A 28 -6.60 17.74 -6.98
CA VAL A 28 -7.73 16.99 -7.55
C VAL A 28 -8.17 15.88 -6.62
N ASN A 29 -9.48 15.64 -6.56
CA ASN A 29 -10.03 14.53 -5.78
C ASN A 29 -9.74 13.19 -6.46
N LEU A 30 -8.68 12.52 -6.01
CA LEU A 30 -8.33 11.18 -6.49
C LEU A 30 -9.12 10.10 -5.72
N PRO A 31 -9.67 9.08 -6.40
CA PRO A 31 -10.46 8.03 -5.76
C PRO A 31 -9.68 7.26 -4.68
N ARG A 32 -10.37 6.91 -3.59
CA ARG A 32 -9.84 6.09 -2.49
C ARG A 32 -10.95 5.40 -1.72
N ILE A 33 -10.64 4.25 -1.13
CA ILE A 33 -11.51 3.55 -0.19
C ILE A 33 -10.91 3.77 1.21
N VAL A 34 -11.74 4.23 2.16
CA VAL A 34 -11.30 4.49 3.53
C VAL A 34 -11.97 3.51 4.48
N LEU A 35 -11.16 2.77 5.23
CA LEU A 35 -11.63 1.85 6.26
C LEU A 35 -11.84 2.59 7.59
N CYS A 36 -13.08 2.98 7.85
CA CYS A 36 -13.50 3.61 9.10
C CYS A 36 -13.98 2.56 10.11
N GLY A 37 -13.74 2.80 11.40
CA GLY A 37 -14.04 1.85 12.47
C GLY A 37 -13.25 2.18 13.73
N ASN A 38 -13.83 1.86 14.88
CA ASN A 38 -13.32 2.16 16.22
C ASN A 38 -12.24 1.17 16.69
N GLN A 39 -12.31 -0.08 16.21
CA GLN A 39 -11.40 -1.13 16.61
C GLN A 39 -10.45 -1.47 15.46
N LEU A 40 -9.16 -1.50 15.75
CA LEU A 40 -8.15 -1.87 14.77
C LEU A 40 -8.27 -3.35 14.38
N SER A 41 -8.63 -4.22 15.33
CA SER A 41 -8.76 -5.66 15.09
C SER A 41 -9.82 -5.97 14.03
N SER A 42 -10.99 -5.32 14.06
CA SER A 42 -12.03 -5.59 13.07
C SER A 42 -11.63 -5.14 11.65
N LYS A 43 -10.89 -4.04 11.51
CA LYS A 43 -10.34 -3.59 10.22
C LYS A 43 -9.26 -4.53 9.69
N ALA A 44 -8.40 -5.01 10.60
CA ALA A 44 -7.37 -5.96 10.23
C ALA A 44 -8.00 -7.29 9.75
N THR A 45 -9.17 -7.69 10.27
CA THR A 45 -9.82 -8.98 9.90
C THR A 45 -10.28 -8.88 8.46
N VAL A 46 -10.93 -7.76 8.12
CA VAL A 46 -11.34 -7.48 6.74
C VAL A 46 -10.14 -7.51 5.80
N MET A 47 -9.00 -6.95 6.19
CA MET A 47 -7.79 -6.98 5.38
C MET A 47 -7.16 -8.36 5.29
N GLU A 48 -7.34 -9.24 6.28
CA GLU A 48 -6.95 -10.65 6.17
C GLU A 48 -7.79 -11.37 5.13
N GLU A 49 -9.10 -11.19 5.18
CA GLU A 49 -10.03 -11.84 4.27
C GLU A 49 -9.86 -11.35 2.83
N VAL A 50 -9.62 -10.05 2.65
CA VAL A 50 -9.50 -9.44 1.32
C VAL A 50 -8.08 -9.54 0.75
N ALA A 51 -7.05 -9.46 1.60
CA ALA A 51 -5.68 -9.30 1.15
C ALA A 51 -4.65 -10.24 1.82
N GLY A 52 -5.03 -10.97 2.88
CA GLY A 52 -4.13 -11.89 3.59
C GLY A 52 -2.98 -11.20 4.33
N ILE A 53 -3.20 -9.98 4.84
CA ILE A 53 -2.14 -9.12 5.41
C ILE A 53 -2.31 -8.80 6.91
N TRP A 54 -3.09 -9.56 7.68
CA TRP A 54 -3.32 -9.34 9.11
C TRP A 54 -2.01 -9.15 9.89
N SER A 55 -1.02 -9.98 9.60
CA SER A 55 0.27 -9.99 10.31
C SER A 55 1.02 -8.66 10.15
N LEU A 56 0.82 -7.97 9.02
CA LEU A 56 1.39 -6.63 8.78
C LEU A 56 0.63 -5.53 9.55
N LEU A 57 -0.62 -5.79 9.92
CA LEU A 57 -1.53 -4.83 10.56
C LEU A 57 -1.54 -4.93 12.08
N PHE A 58 -1.22 -6.10 12.64
CA PHE A 58 -1.35 -6.37 14.07
C PHE A 58 -0.51 -5.41 14.95
N ASN A 59 0.66 -5.01 14.47
CA ASN A 59 1.56 -4.08 15.18
C ASN A 59 1.38 -2.61 14.75
N MET A 60 0.41 -2.30 13.90
CA MET A 60 0.19 -0.94 13.41
C MET A 60 -0.65 -0.15 14.41
N SER A 61 -0.18 1.04 14.79
CA SER A 61 -0.96 1.95 15.63
C SER A 61 -2.00 2.69 14.78
N PRO A 62 -3.27 2.84 15.22
CA PRO A 62 -4.27 3.65 14.51
C PRO A 62 -3.94 5.15 14.51
N ARG A 63 -2.85 5.56 15.19
CA ARG A 63 -2.34 6.94 15.21
C ARG A 63 -1.73 7.38 13.88
N SER A 64 -1.48 6.44 12.97
CA SER A 64 -0.96 6.71 11.63
C SER A 64 -1.96 6.29 10.57
N VAL A 65 -2.24 7.18 9.62
CA VAL A 65 -2.98 6.83 8.41
C VAL A 65 -2.09 5.91 7.58
N THR A 66 -2.57 4.70 7.31
CA THR A 66 -1.86 3.72 6.48
C THR A 66 -2.65 3.50 5.21
N GLU A 67 -1.95 3.58 4.08
CA GLU A 67 -2.51 3.32 2.76
C GLU A 67 -2.09 1.93 2.28
N PHE A 68 -3.05 1.17 1.76
CA PHE A 68 -2.83 -0.13 1.14
C PHE A 68 -3.16 -0.04 -0.34
N ILE A 69 -2.20 -0.41 -1.18
CA ILE A 69 -2.35 -0.47 -2.64
C ILE A 69 -2.27 -1.94 -3.02
N LEU A 70 -3.43 -2.53 -3.32
CA LEU A 70 -3.54 -3.92 -3.72
C LEU A 70 -3.63 -4.00 -5.24
N VAL A 71 -2.66 -4.70 -5.85
CA VAL A 71 -2.58 -4.89 -7.30
C VAL A 71 -2.46 -6.39 -7.56
N HIS A 72 -3.25 -6.90 -8.50
CA HIS A 72 -3.13 -8.29 -8.91
C HIS A 72 -1.81 -8.50 -9.67
N SER A 73 -1.04 -9.51 -9.26
CA SER A 73 0.26 -9.86 -9.85
C SER A 73 0.43 -11.37 -9.80
N GLU A 74 1.05 -11.96 -10.83
CA GLU A 74 1.39 -13.39 -10.86
C GLU A 74 2.36 -13.77 -9.73
N LYS A 75 3.21 -12.83 -9.33
CA LYS A 75 4.17 -12.99 -8.24
C LYS A 75 3.73 -12.14 -7.05
N PRO A 76 3.38 -12.75 -5.90
CA PRO A 76 3.09 -12.00 -4.70
C PRO A 76 4.33 -11.24 -4.24
N SER A 77 4.19 -9.95 -3.98
CA SER A 77 5.25 -9.09 -3.44
C SER A 77 4.64 -8.03 -2.55
N THR A 78 5.32 -7.65 -1.47
CA THR A 78 4.93 -6.52 -0.63
C THR A 78 6.08 -5.57 -0.48
N THR A 79 5.85 -4.31 -0.80
CA THR A 79 6.82 -3.22 -0.67
C THR A 79 6.29 -2.22 0.35
N VAL A 80 7.11 -1.90 1.35
CA VAL A 80 6.78 -0.95 2.40
C VAL A 80 7.60 0.32 2.21
N THR A 81 6.91 1.44 2.04
CA THR A 81 7.52 2.77 1.92
C THR A 81 6.95 3.71 2.97
N ILE A 82 7.74 4.72 3.35
CA ILE A 82 7.29 5.76 4.29
C ILE A 82 6.96 7.03 3.51
N ALA A 83 5.68 7.38 3.45
CA ALA A 83 5.24 8.64 2.88
C ALA A 83 5.62 9.81 3.82
N SER A 84 6.53 10.66 3.38
CA SER A 84 6.92 11.87 4.12
C SER A 84 5.99 13.03 3.82
N SER A 85 5.49 13.72 4.85
CA SER A 85 4.79 14.99 4.68
C SER A 85 5.72 16.07 4.12
N ALA A 86 5.21 16.89 3.19
CA ALA A 86 5.93 18.01 2.58
C ALA A 86 6.31 19.13 3.57
N VAL A 87 5.80 19.09 4.80
CA VAL A 87 6.09 20.07 5.86
C VAL A 87 7.37 19.70 6.64
N ARG A 88 7.97 18.54 6.37
CA ARG A 88 9.20 18.08 7.07
C ARG A 88 10.46 18.72 6.48
N PRO A 89 11.54 18.86 7.28
CA PRO A 89 12.86 19.23 6.78
C PRO A 89 13.33 18.31 5.64
N VAL A 90 14.00 18.89 4.64
CA VAL A 90 14.45 18.18 3.42
C VAL A 90 15.32 16.96 3.76
N GLU A 91 16.26 17.11 4.69
CA GLU A 91 17.12 16.00 5.16
C GLU A 91 16.31 14.82 5.72
N GLN A 92 15.26 15.11 6.49
CA GLN A 92 14.39 14.08 7.04
C GLN A 92 13.55 13.40 5.95
N ILE A 93 13.09 14.18 4.97
CA ILE A 93 12.35 13.64 3.81
C ILE A 93 13.25 12.67 3.03
N GLU A 94 14.48 13.07 2.74
CA GLU A 94 15.44 12.24 2.01
C GLU A 94 15.78 10.96 2.78
N ARG A 95 16.03 11.08 4.09
CA ARG A 95 16.28 9.91 4.95
C ARG A 95 15.11 8.94 4.97
N LEU A 96 13.87 9.44 4.95
CA LEU A 96 12.67 8.59 4.93
C LEU A 96 12.45 7.93 3.56
N LYS A 97 12.79 8.61 2.46
CA LYS A 97 12.73 8.05 1.10
C LYS A 97 13.69 6.88 0.90
N LEU A 98 14.79 6.83 1.65
CA LEU A 98 15.73 5.71 1.63
C LEU A 98 15.16 4.43 2.27
N PHE A 99 14.03 4.51 2.99
CA PHE A 99 13.38 3.32 3.51
C PHE A 99 12.60 2.62 2.40
N ASP A 100 13.19 1.54 1.90
CA ASP A 100 12.55 0.59 1.00
C ASP A 100 12.77 -0.83 1.54
N ARG A 101 11.69 -1.49 1.94
CA ARG A 101 11.71 -2.86 2.45
C ARG A 101 10.72 -3.70 1.68
N THR A 102 11.23 -4.73 1.02
CA THR A 102 10.40 -5.81 0.46
C THR A 102 10.24 -6.91 1.51
N ILE A 103 9.00 -7.31 1.75
CA ILE A 103 8.65 -8.40 2.68
C ILE A 103 8.07 -9.55 1.87
N ASP A 104 8.50 -10.77 2.17
CA ASP A 104 7.88 -11.98 1.63
C ASP A 104 6.60 -12.29 2.41
N ILE A 105 5.45 -12.16 1.76
CA ILE A 105 4.15 -12.45 2.37
C ILE A 105 3.93 -13.95 2.60
N ASN A 106 4.69 -14.81 1.93
CA ASN A 106 4.57 -16.26 2.08
C ASN A 106 5.40 -16.80 3.24
N SER A 107 6.16 -15.96 3.96
CA SER A 107 6.79 -16.36 5.21
C SER A 107 5.71 -16.50 6.29
N ARG A 108 4.93 -17.59 6.21
CA ARG A 108 3.99 -18.02 7.24
C ARG A 108 4.75 -18.09 8.56
N PHE A 109 4.45 -17.18 9.47
CA PHE A 109 4.72 -17.41 10.89
C PHE A 109 3.84 -18.58 11.33
N ARG A 110 4.41 -19.80 11.30
CA ARG A 110 3.85 -20.92 12.06
C ARG A 110 4.03 -20.55 13.53
N SER A 111 2.97 -20.11 14.19
CA SER A 111 2.94 -20.15 15.65
C SER A 111 2.83 -21.62 16.04
N THR A 112 3.93 -22.16 16.56
CA THR A 112 3.86 -23.14 17.65
C THR A 112 3.18 -22.53 18.87
#